data_AF-F9N629-F1
#
_entry.id   AF-F9N629-F1
#
_cell.length_a   1.000
_cell.length_b   1.000
_cell.length_c   1.000
_cell.angle_alpha   90.00
_cell.angle_beta   90.00
_cell.angle_gamma   90.00
#
_symmetry.space_group_name_H-M   'P 1'
#
loop_
_entity.id
_entity.type
_entity.pdbx_description
1 polymer ?
#
loop_
_entity_poly.entity_id
_entity_poly.type
_entity_poly.pdbx_seq_one_letter_code
_entity_poly.pdbx_strand_id
1 'polypeptide(L)' 'MNNIKTAALLALLSGLLMVIGQMVGGHSGMILMFIISLGINFYTYWNSASMVLRAYDAKEITEQNNPNIFHIVKN' A
#
# COMPACT_ATOMS: atom_id res chain seq x y z
N MET A 1 8.19 -15.36 -8.44
CA MET A 1 7.77 -14.02 -7.95
C MET A 1 8.28 -12.98 -8.92
N ASN A 2 7.40 -12.26 -9.61
CA ASN A 2 7.81 -11.38 -10.71
C ASN A 2 8.01 -9.94 -10.24
N ASN A 3 9.00 -9.74 -9.37
CA ASN A 3 9.33 -8.46 -8.73
C ASN A 3 9.56 -7.34 -9.77
N ILE A 4 10.00 -7.69 -10.98
CA ILE A 4 10.17 -6.78 -12.11
C ILE A 4 8.84 -6.16 -12.55
N LYS A 5 7.75 -6.94 -12.63
CA LYS A 5 6.42 -6.40 -12.99
C LYS A 5 5.92 -5.47 -11.89
N THR A 6 6.12 -5.85 -10.63
CA THR A 6 5.74 -5.01 -9.48
C THR A 6 6.50 -3.68 -9.49
N ALA A 7 7.83 -3.72 -9.67
CA ALA A 7 8.64 -2.51 -9.76
C ALA A 7 8.24 -1.62 -10.94
N ALA A 8 7.97 -2.21 -12.11
CA ALA A 8 7.52 -1.47 -13.29
C ALA A 8 6.15 -0.79 -13.06
N LEU A 9 5.21 -1.49 -12.43
CA LEU A 9 3.89 -0.93 -12.09
C LEU A 9 4.00 0.22 -11.09
N LEU A 10 4.83 0.08 -10.06
CA LEU A 10 5.07 1.13 -9.07
C LEU A 10 5.73 2.35 -9.71
N ALA A 11 6.75 2.15 -10.55
CA ALA A 11 7.41 3.23 -11.28
C ALA A 11 6.44 3.96 -12.23
N LEU A 12 5.58 3.22 -12.94
CA LEU A 12 4.52 3.81 -13.78
C LEU A 12 3.54 4.65 -12.97
N LEU A 13 3.06 4.13 -11.83
CA LEU A 13 2.10 4.82 -10.98
C LEU A 13 2.70 6.09 -10.35
N SER A 14 3.94 6.02 -9.85
CA SER A 14 4.69 7.18 -9.38
C SER A 14 4.96 8.18 -10.51
N GLY A 15 5.25 7.70 -11.71
CA GLY A 15 5.38 8.52 -12.92
C GLY A 15 4.12 9.32 -13.23
N LEU A 16 2.94 8.68 -13.16
CA LEU A 16 1.65 9.34 -13.37
C LEU A 16 1.41 10.44 -12.33
N LEU A 17 1.70 10.18 -11.05
CA LEU A 17 1.59 11.20 -9.99
C LEU A 17 2.51 12.40 -10.26
N MET A 18 3.74 12.16 -10.72
CA MET A 18 4.68 13.22 -11.09
C MET A 18 4.18 14.05 -12.27
N VAL A 19 3.62 13.43 -13.31
CA VAL A 19 3.02 14.14 -14.46
C VAL A 19 1.84 15.01 -14.02
N ILE A 20 0.97 14.49 -13.15
CA ILE A 20 -0.15 15.25 -12.60
C ILE A 20 0.37 16.44 -11.77
N GLY A 21 1.38 16.20 -10.92
CA GLY A 21 2.05 17.25 -10.15
C GLY A 21 2.66 18.33 -11.05
N GLN A 22 3.25 17.93 -12.18
CA GLN A 22 3.80 18.84 -13.17
C GLN A 22 2.71 19.70 -13.82
N MET A 23 1.56 19.12 -14.16
CA MET A 23 0.45 19.85 -14.76
C MET A 23 -0.17 20.88 -13.81
N VAL A 24 -0.26 20.55 -12.51
CA VAL A 24 -0.89 21.41 -11.50
C VAL A 24 0.06 22.51 -10.98
N GLY A 25 1.33 22.18 -10.77
CA GLY A 25 2.29 23.05 -10.07
C GLY A 25 3.64 23.20 -10.76
N GLY A 26 3.76 22.81 -12.03
CA GLY A 26 5.02 22.85 -12.78
C GLY A 26 6.09 21.98 -12.14
N HIS A 27 7.35 22.41 -12.25
CA HIS A 27 8.50 21.64 -11.74
C HIS A 27 8.42 21.40 -10.22
N SER A 28 7.96 22.38 -9.45
CA SER A 28 7.79 22.26 -8.00
C SER A 28 6.70 21.25 -7.63
N GLY A 29 5.59 21.22 -8.37
CA GLY A 29 4.50 20.25 -8.16
C GLY A 29 4.93 18.81 -8.46
N MET A 30 5.78 18.60 -9.47
CA MET A 30 6.38 17.30 -9.78
C MET A 30 7.25 16.78 -8.63
N ILE A 31 8.16 17.61 -8.10
CA ILE A 31 9.04 17.23 -6.98
C ILE A 31 8.21 16.94 -5.72
N LEU A 32 7.19 17.76 -5.44
CA LEU A 32 6.30 17.53 -4.31
C LEU A 32 5.56 16.19 -4.45
N MET A 33 4.99 15.90 -5.63
CA MET A 33 4.31 14.63 -5.87
C MET A 33 5.24 13.42 -5.84
N PHE A 34 6.50 13.59 -6.23
CA PHE A 34 7.51 12.54 -6.07
C PHE A 34 7.78 12.22 -4.59
N ILE A 35 7.98 13.25 -3.75
CA ILE A 35 8.18 13.08 -2.31
C ILE A 35 6.94 12.44 -1.66
N ILE A 36 5.74 12.89 -2.03
CA ILE A 36 4.48 12.30 -1.56
C ILE A 36 4.38 10.83 -1.97
N SER A 37 4.69 10.50 -3.23
CA SER A 37 4.64 9.13 -3.74
C SER A 37 5.62 8.22 -2.99
N LEU A 38 6.83 8.70 -2.70
CA LEU A 38 7.78 7.96 -1.87
C LEU A 38 7.26 7.76 -0.44
N GLY A 39 6.69 8.82 0.16
CA GLY A 39 6.09 8.76 1.49
C GLY A 39 4.97 7.73 1.58
N ILE A 40 4.08 7.70 0.59
CA ILE A 40 3.00 6.71 0.50
C ILE A 40 3.57 5.30 0.35
N ASN A 41 4.52 5.08 -0.56
CA ASN A 41 5.13 3.76 -0.76
C ASN A 41 5.80 3.23 0.52
N PHE A 42 6.57 4.08 1.22
CA PHE A 42 7.19 3.72 2.49
C PHE A 42 6.16 3.46 3.59
N TYR A 43 5.16 4.33 3.71
CA TYR A 43 4.11 4.19 4.72
C TYR A 43 3.29 2.92 4.50
N THR A 44 2.91 2.65 3.25
CA THR A 44 2.19 1.43 2.87
C THR A 44 3.05 0.19 3.11
N TYR A 45 4.38 0.24 2.93
CA TYR A 45 5.25 -0.89 3.24
C TYR A 45 5.30 -1.19 4.74
N TRP A 46 5.44 -0.16 5.59
CA TRP A 46 5.58 -0.34 7.04
C TRP A 46 4.26 -0.60 7.78
N ASN A 47 3.18 0.04 7.33
CA ASN A 47 1.88 0.00 8.00
C ASN A 47 0.82 -0.79 7.20
N SER A 48 1.27 -1.66 6.29
CA SER A 48 0.40 -2.41 5.38
C SER A 48 -0.64 -3.24 6.13
N ALA A 49 -0.26 -3.84 7.27
CA ALA A 49 -1.10 -4.75 8.02
C ALA A 49 -2.37 -4.07 8.56
N SER A 50 -2.23 -2.92 9.24
CA SER A 50 -3.39 -2.21 9.77
C SER A 50 -4.25 -1.56 8.68
N MET A 51 -3.60 -1.10 7.60
CA MET A 51 -4.29 -0.49 6.45
C MET A 51 -5.14 -1.51 5.70
N VAL A 52 -4.62 -2.71 5.44
CA VAL A 52 -5.36 -3.80 4.80
C VAL A 52 -6.52 -4.24 5.68
N LEU A 53 -6.29 -4.45 6.99
CA LEU A 53 -7.37 -4.85 7.91
C LEU A 53 -8.51 -3.83 7.94
N ARG A 54 -8.18 -2.53 7.93
CA ARG A 54 -9.18 -1.46 7.84
C ARG A 54 -9.87 -1.41 6.48
N ALA A 55 -9.13 -1.60 5.38
CA ALA A 55 -9.69 -1.57 4.02
C ALA A 55 -10.71 -2.69 3.76
N TYR A 56 -10.55 -3.84 4.44
CA TYR A 56 -11.47 -4.98 4.34
C TYR A 56 -12.51 -5.03 5.47
N ASP A 57 -12.62 -4.00 6.31
CA ASP A 57 -13.46 -4.00 7.52
C ASP A 57 -13.29 -5.29 8.34
N ALA A 58 -12.04 -5.70 8.50
CA ALA A 58 -11.69 -6.96 9.13
C ALA A 58 -12.20 -6.96 10.58
N LYS A 59 -12.98 -7.98 10.91
CA LYS A 59 -13.47 -8.21 12.28
C LYS A 59 -12.53 -9.14 13.01
N GLU A 60 -12.30 -8.84 14.28
CA GLU A 60 -11.55 -9.72 15.16
C GLU A 60 -12.30 -11.05 15.32
N ILE A 61 -11.62 -12.14 14.98
CA ILE A 61 -12.15 -13.49 15.13
C ILE A 61 -11.82 -14.01 16.52
N THR A 62 -12.84 -14.46 17.25
CA THR A 62 -12.71 -15.13 18.57
C THR A 62 -12.74 -16.65 18.39
N GLU A 63 -12.12 -17.41 19.31
CA GLU A 63 -12.09 -18.90 19.28
C GLU A 63 -13.50 -19.52 19.13
N GLN A 64 -14.53 -18.89 19.70
CA GLN A 64 -15.92 -19.33 19.61
C GLN A 64 -16.53 -19.22 18.21
N ASN A 65 -16.08 -18.26 17.39
CA ASN A 65 -16.67 -18.00 16.08
C ASN A 65 -16.11 -18.93 14.99
N ASN A 66 -14.84 -19.34 15.08
CA ASN A 66 -14.19 -20.20 14.08
C ASN A 66 -13.07 -21.07 14.69
N PRO A 67 -13.40 -22.17 15.39
CA PRO A 67 -12.41 -23.02 16.07
C PRO A 67 -11.40 -23.67 15.11
N ASN A 68 -11.81 -23.91 13.85
CA ASN A 68 -10.94 -24.51 12.84
C ASN A 68 -9.72 -23.64 12.48
N ILE A 69 -9.87 -22.30 12.46
CA ILE A 69 -8.75 -21.39 12.13
C ILE A 69 -7.77 -21.32 13.31
N PHE A 70 -8.30 -21.33 14.53
CA PHE A 70 -7.48 -21.34 15.74
C PHE A 70 -6.67 -22.64 15.90
N HIS A 71 -7.23 -23.79 15.51
CA HIS A 71 -6.51 -25.06 15.54
C HIS A 71 -5.32 -25.12 14.56
N ILE A 72 -5.35 -24.36 13.46
CA ILE A 72 -4.23 -24.31 12.50
C ILE A 72 -3.03 -23.53 13.07
N VAL A 73 -3.28 -22.50 13.89
CA VAL A 73 -2.23 -21.63 14.44
C VAL A 73 -1.68 -22.14 15.78
N LYS A 74 -2.46 -22.92 16.53
CA LYS A 74 -2.13 -23.39 17.89
C LYS A 74 -1.18 -24.62 17.95
N ASN A 75 -0.59 -25.01 16.82
CA ASN A 75 0.23 -26.22 16.73
C ASN A 75 1.69 -25.97 17.14
#